data_AF-X1PJ36-F1
#
_entry.id   AF-X1PJ36-F1
#
_cell.length_a   1.000
_cell.length_b   1.000
_cell.length_c   1.000
_cell.angle_alpha   90.00
_cell.angle_beta   90.00
_cell.angle_gamma   90.00
#
_symmetry.space_group_name_H-M   'P 1'
#
loop_
_entity.id
_entity.type
_entity.pdbx_description
1 polymer ?
#
loop_
_entity_poly.entity_id
_entity_poly.type
_entity_poly.pdbx_seq_one_letter_code
_entity_poly.pdbx_strand_id
1 'polypeptide(L)'
;MEKSVVKFASVKFKKLEPDATLPAKFKRMLDLLPLKRMVERKSVALKMHLGGNLGYTTIHPLFLRILVKALKDAGGDVFITDLYHRNNDNFGVRGAENRGYVEEIIGCKLVPVA
;
A
#
# COMPACT_ATOMS: atom_id res chain seq x y z
N MET A 1 -20.71 -15.98 13.25
CA MET A 1 -19.67 -15.07 12.75
C MET A 1 -20.01 -14.73 11.31
N GLU A 2 -20.19 -13.45 10.98
CA GLU A 2 -20.41 -13.04 9.58
C GLU A 2 -19.15 -13.35 8.75
N LYS A 3 -19.32 -13.79 7.50
CA LYS A 3 -18.19 -14.07 6.60
C LYS A 3 -17.61 -12.76 6.09
N SER A 4 -16.28 -12.67 6.06
CA SER A 4 -15.59 -11.53 5.42
C SER A 4 -15.92 -11.46 3.93
N VAL A 5 -16.32 -10.28 3.46
CA VAL A 5 -16.59 -10.04 2.04
C VAL A 5 -15.28 -9.70 1.33
N VAL A 6 -14.85 -10.55 0.41
CA VAL A 6 -13.67 -10.31 -0.43
C VAL A 6 -14.10 -9.60 -1.71
N LYS A 7 -13.53 -8.43 -1.98
CA LYS A 7 -13.69 -7.70 -3.24
C LYS A 7 -12.57 -8.13 -4.20
N PHE A 8 -12.89 -8.35 -5.48
CA PHE A 8 -11.94 -8.78 -6.50
C PHE A 8 -12.02 -7.90 -7.75
N ALA A 9 -10.85 -7.55 -8.30
CA ALA A 9 -10.72 -6.91 -9.60
C ALA A 9 -9.72 -7.67 -10.47
N SER A 10 -10.15 -8.03 -11.68
CA SER A 10 -9.26 -8.65 -12.66
C SER A 10 -8.29 -7.63 -13.26
N VAL A 11 -7.05 -8.08 -13.51
CA VAL A 11 -6.05 -7.32 -14.26
C VAL A 11 -6.43 -7.10 -15.73
N LYS A 12 -7.30 -7.95 -16.29
CA LYS A 12 -7.73 -7.90 -17.70
C LYS A 12 -8.61 -6.68 -17.97
N PHE A 13 -8.41 -5.97 -19.07
CA PHE A 13 -9.26 -4.87 -19.51
C PHE A 13 -9.52 -4.94 -21.02
N LYS A 14 -10.66 -4.39 -21.46
CA LYS A 14 -11.14 -4.49 -22.85
C LYS A 14 -10.72 -3.32 -23.73
N LYS A 15 -10.29 -2.21 -23.14
CA LYS A 15 -9.95 -0.96 -23.83
C LYS A 15 -8.70 -0.34 -23.23
N LEU A 16 -7.87 0.28 -24.06
CA LEU A 16 -6.68 1.03 -23.62
C LEU A 16 -7.08 2.43 -23.14
N GLU A 17 -7.85 2.48 -22.06
CA GLU A 17 -8.32 3.72 -21.43
C GLU A 17 -7.83 3.75 -19.97
N PRO A 18 -7.42 4.92 -19.43
CA PRO A 18 -6.91 5.04 -18.07
C PRO A 18 -7.84 4.41 -17.01
N ASP A 19 -9.15 4.56 -17.18
CA ASP A 19 -10.16 4.08 -16.24
C ASP A 19 -10.39 2.55 -16.24
N ALA A 20 -9.92 1.89 -17.30
CA ALA A 20 -9.99 0.43 -17.43
C ALA A 20 -8.81 -0.29 -16.74
N THR A 21 -7.76 0.46 -16.38
CA THR A 21 -6.52 -0.07 -15.79
C THR A 21 -6.72 -0.68 -14.39
N LEU A 22 -5.76 -1.50 -13.96
CA LEU A 22 -5.79 -2.10 -12.62
C LEU A 22 -5.76 -1.05 -11.48
N PRO A 23 -4.94 0.02 -11.53
CA PRO A 23 -4.99 1.09 -10.53
C PRO A 23 -6.37 1.78 -10.43
N ALA A 24 -7.04 2.02 -11.56
CA ALA A 24 -8.38 2.60 -11.56
C ALA A 24 -9.42 1.66 -10.94
N LYS A 25 -9.33 0.35 -11.23
CA LYS A 25 -10.14 -0.67 -10.56
C LYS A 25 -9.87 -0.73 -9.06
N PHE A 26 -8.60 -0.62 -8.65
CA PHE A 26 -8.22 -0.62 -7.25
C PHE A 26 -8.83 0.58 -6.50
N LYS A 27 -8.81 1.79 -7.09
CA LYS A 27 -9.52 2.96 -6.53
C LYS A 27 -11.01 2.67 -6.30
N ARG A 28 -11.71 2.17 -7.32
CA ARG A 28 -13.14 1.80 -7.20
C ARG A 28 -13.38 0.73 -6.13
N MET A 29 -12.45 -0.21 -5.94
CA MET A 29 -12.56 -1.18 -4.85
C MET A 29 -12.46 -0.53 -3.47
N LEU A 30 -11.56 0.44 -3.29
CA LEU A 30 -11.40 1.17 -2.03
C LEU A 30 -12.64 1.99 -1.69
N ASP A 31 -13.30 2.59 -2.70
CA ASP A 31 -14.53 3.36 -2.52
C ASP A 31 -15.71 2.50 -1.99
N LEU A 32 -15.66 1.18 -2.20
CA LEU A 32 -16.66 0.23 -1.69
C LEU A 32 -16.42 -0.19 -0.24
N LEU A 33 -15.29 0.20 0.37
CA LEU A 33 -14.93 -0.17 1.74
C LEU A 33 -15.35 0.94 2.71
N PRO A 34 -15.79 0.60 3.93
CA PRO A 34 -16.14 1.59 4.95
C PRO A 34 -14.90 2.19 5.62
N LEU A 35 -13.95 2.72 4.84
CA LEU A 35 -12.62 3.13 5.30
C LEU A 35 -12.69 4.13 6.46
N LYS A 36 -13.56 5.15 6.37
CA LYS A 36 -13.73 6.13 7.45
C LYS A 36 -14.04 5.48 8.80
N ARG A 37 -15.02 4.55 8.83
CA ARG A 37 -15.34 3.77 10.04
C ARG A 37 -14.15 2.95 10.54
N MET A 38 -13.32 2.46 9.63
CA MET A 38 -12.16 1.63 9.99
C MET A 38 -11.05 2.45 10.64
N VAL A 39 -10.73 3.64 10.10
CA VAL A 39 -9.46 4.32 10.40
C VAL A 39 -9.56 5.75 10.96
N GLU A 40 -10.72 6.39 10.93
CA GLU A 40 -10.86 7.78 11.39
C GLU A 40 -10.31 7.98 12.81
N ARG A 41 -9.43 8.97 12.97
CA ARG A 41 -8.75 9.33 14.24
C ARG A 41 -7.92 8.20 14.85
N LYS A 42 -7.46 7.24 14.05
CA LYS A 42 -6.57 6.15 14.48
C LYS A 42 -5.21 6.27 13.83
N SER A 43 -4.20 5.77 14.53
CA SER A 43 -2.91 5.44 13.93
C SER A 43 -3.06 4.13 13.14
N VAL A 44 -2.60 4.13 11.90
CA VAL A 44 -2.79 3.03 10.95
C VAL A 44 -1.44 2.51 10.48
N ALA A 45 -1.06 1.35 11.03
CA ALA A 45 0.07 0.57 10.54
C ALA A 45 -0.32 -0.15 9.24
N LEU A 46 0.27 0.28 8.12
CA LEU A 46 0.22 -0.47 6.87
C LEU A 46 1.42 -1.42 6.80
N LYS A 47 1.26 -2.63 7.34
CA LYS A 47 2.29 -3.68 7.27
C LYS A 47 2.48 -4.12 5.81
N MET A 48 3.71 -4.00 5.34
CA MET A 48 4.11 -4.40 4.00
C MET A 48 5.25 -5.42 4.05
N HIS A 49 5.46 -6.14 2.95
CA HIS A 49 6.75 -6.73 2.63
C HIS A 49 7.40 -5.86 1.56
N LEU A 50 8.42 -5.09 1.93
CA LEU A 50 9.11 -4.14 1.06
C LEU A 50 10.19 -4.80 0.19
N GLY A 51 10.38 -6.11 0.36
CA GLY A 51 11.31 -6.92 -0.42
C GLY A 51 12.73 -6.91 0.12
N GLY A 52 13.63 -7.51 -0.64
CA GLY A 52 15.06 -7.51 -0.37
C GLY A 52 15.86 -8.36 -1.34
N ASN A 53 17.17 -8.14 -1.38
CA ASN A 53 18.12 -8.83 -2.26
C ASN A 53 17.63 -8.84 -3.75
N LEU A 54 17.60 -10.02 -4.40
CA LEU A 54 17.13 -10.21 -5.77
C LEU A 54 15.61 -10.42 -5.88
N GLY A 55 14.86 -10.27 -4.78
CA GLY A 55 13.41 -10.30 -4.80
C GLY A 55 12.86 -9.10 -5.60
N TYR A 56 12.27 -9.39 -6.77
CA TYR A 56 11.76 -8.39 -7.71
C TYR A 56 10.22 -8.30 -7.74
N THR A 57 9.52 -9.25 -7.12
CA THR A 57 8.05 -9.27 -7.05
C THR A 57 7.56 -8.55 -5.80
N THR A 58 7.26 -7.26 -5.93
CA THR A 58 6.65 -6.45 -4.86
C THR A 58 5.44 -5.67 -5.36
N ILE A 59 4.62 -5.14 -4.45
CA ILE A 59 3.48 -4.29 -4.83
C ILE A 59 4.01 -2.95 -5.34
N HIS A 60 3.77 -2.64 -6.60
CA HIS A 60 4.29 -1.42 -7.21
C HIS A 60 3.91 -0.14 -6.40
N PRO A 61 4.85 0.80 -6.15
CA PRO A 61 4.62 1.98 -5.30
C PRO A 61 3.37 2.82 -5.63
N LEU A 62 2.97 2.85 -6.90
CA LEU A 62 1.72 3.47 -7.36
C LEU A 62 0.48 2.99 -6.56
N PHE A 63 0.37 1.68 -6.29
CA PHE A 63 -0.76 1.15 -5.52
C PHE A 63 -0.71 1.59 -4.06
N LEU A 64 0.48 1.68 -3.46
CA LEU A 64 0.62 2.17 -2.10
C LEU A 64 0.26 3.64 -1.98
N ARG A 65 0.70 4.48 -2.93
CA ARG A 65 0.29 5.89 -3.00
C ARG A 65 -1.24 6.04 -3.04
N ILE A 66 -1.92 5.22 -3.83
CA ILE A 66 -3.39 5.23 -3.92
C ILE A 66 -4.02 4.82 -2.58
N LEU A 67 -3.54 3.75 -1.98
CA LEU A 67 -4.07 3.25 -0.69
C LEU A 67 -3.83 4.25 0.44
N VAL A 68 -2.60 4.76 0.57
CA VAL A 68 -2.23 5.74 1.60
C VAL A 68 -3.08 6.99 1.46
N LYS A 69 -3.29 7.49 0.24
CA LYS A 69 -4.18 8.63 0.02
C LYS A 69 -5.61 8.32 0.50
N ALA A 70 -6.18 7.19 0.11
CA ALA A 70 -7.55 6.82 0.50
C ALA A 70 -7.71 6.68 2.03
N LEU A 71 -6.72 6.10 2.72
CA LEU A 71 -6.72 5.97 4.18
C LEU A 71 -6.58 7.32 4.90
N LYS A 72 -5.75 8.22 4.37
CA LYS A 72 -5.59 9.60 4.89
C LYS A 72 -6.84 10.44 4.65
N ASP A 73 -7.42 10.37 3.46
CA ASP A 73 -8.70 11.04 3.13
C ASP A 73 -9.84 10.53 4.05
N ALA A 74 -9.77 9.28 4.50
CA ALA A 74 -10.67 8.69 5.49
C ALA A 74 -10.37 9.08 6.95
N GLY A 75 -9.37 9.92 7.19
CA GLY A 75 -9.02 10.46 8.52
C GLY A 75 -8.06 9.61 9.34
N GLY A 76 -7.34 8.67 8.71
CA GLY A 76 -6.31 7.86 9.37
C GLY A 76 -4.93 8.54 9.38
N ASP A 77 -4.17 8.35 10.45
CA ASP A 77 -2.75 8.70 10.53
C ASP A 77 -1.89 7.50 10.11
N VAL A 78 -1.48 7.48 8.84
CA VAL A 78 -0.95 6.29 8.17
C VAL A 78 0.57 6.30 8.15
N PHE A 79 1.18 5.16 8.49
CA PHE A 79 2.58 4.87 8.25
C PHE A 79 2.74 3.45 7.69
N ILE A 80 3.78 3.24 6.89
CA ILE A 80 4.16 1.90 6.42
C ILE A 80 5.15 1.30 7.40
N THR A 81 5.02 0.01 7.66
CA THR A 81 5.99 -0.70 8.49
C THR A 81 6.42 -2.02 7.88
N ASP A 82 7.71 -2.32 8.01
CA ASP A 82 8.28 -3.63 7.71
C ASP A 82 9.47 -3.92 8.67
N LEU A 83 10.10 -5.07 8.50
CA LEU A 83 11.32 -5.45 9.20
C LEU A 83 12.47 -4.48 8.88
N TYR A 84 13.40 -4.39 9.83
CA TYR A 84 14.65 -3.66 9.68
C TYR A 84 15.81 -4.60 9.98
N HIS A 85 16.79 -4.66 9.09
CA HIS A 85 17.95 -5.53 9.26
C HIS A 85 19.20 -4.69 9.46
N ARG A 86 19.79 -4.73 10.67
CA ARG A 86 20.93 -3.87 11.06
C ARG A 86 22.15 -3.96 10.13
N ASN A 87 22.35 -5.13 9.51
CA ASN A 87 23.51 -5.41 8.67
C ASN A 87 23.13 -5.68 7.19
N ASN A 88 21.95 -5.25 6.75
CA ASN A 88 21.51 -5.43 5.36
C ASN A 88 20.74 -4.20 4.86
N ASP A 89 21.41 -3.40 4.04
CA ASP A 89 20.88 -2.19 3.39
C ASP A 89 19.91 -2.45 2.24
N ASN A 90 19.73 -3.72 1.86
CA ASN A 90 18.83 -4.12 0.78
C ASN A 90 17.75 -5.08 1.30
N PHE A 91 17.11 -4.73 2.40
CA PHE A 91 15.99 -5.49 2.98
C PHE A 91 15.04 -4.62 3.80
N GLY A 92 13.74 -4.87 3.65
CA GLY A 92 12.71 -4.23 4.47
C GLY A 92 12.74 -2.71 4.38
N VAL A 93 12.61 -2.02 5.51
CA VAL A 93 12.61 -0.55 5.55
C VAL A 93 13.94 0.07 5.09
N ARG A 94 15.10 -0.56 5.35
CA ARG A 94 16.41 -0.02 4.89
C ARG A 94 16.58 -0.09 3.37
N GLY A 95 16.00 -1.10 2.74
CA GLY A 95 16.14 -1.32 1.29
C GLY A 95 14.95 -0.82 0.48
N ALA A 96 14.08 -0.03 1.10
CA ALA A 96 12.80 0.36 0.52
C ALA A 96 13.00 1.29 -0.69
N GLU A 97 13.95 2.23 -0.62
CA GLU A 97 14.22 3.16 -1.71
C GLU A 97 14.72 2.46 -2.98
N ASN A 98 15.44 1.34 -2.84
CA ASN A 98 15.94 0.54 -3.96
C ASN A 98 14.81 -0.04 -4.83
N ARG A 99 13.56 0.02 -4.34
CA ARG A 99 12.34 -0.45 -5.02
C ARG A 99 11.33 0.68 -5.26
N GLY A 100 11.76 1.94 -5.08
CA GLY A 100 10.94 3.12 -5.28
C GLY A 100 9.95 3.40 -4.15
N TYR A 101 10.10 2.74 -2.99
CA TYR A 101 9.31 3.05 -1.80
C TYR A 101 9.97 4.19 -1.02
N VAL A 102 9.75 5.42 -1.48
CA VAL A 102 10.22 6.65 -0.82
C VAL A 102 9.04 7.49 -0.34
N GLU A 103 9.22 8.22 0.76
CA GLU A 103 8.14 8.95 1.44
C GLU A 103 7.47 9.98 0.54
N GLU A 104 8.22 10.64 -0.34
CA GLU A 104 7.75 11.66 -1.28
C GLU A 104 6.81 11.08 -2.34
N ILE A 105 7.02 9.82 -2.73
CA ILE A 105 6.20 9.12 -3.74
C ILE A 105 4.98 8.48 -3.10
N ILE A 106 5.15 7.86 -1.93
CA ILE A 106 4.07 7.15 -1.23
C ILE A 106 3.14 8.13 -0.51
N GLY A 107 3.71 9.18 0.07
CA GLY A 107 3.00 10.18 0.86
C GLY A 107 2.83 9.80 2.34
N CYS A 108 3.62 8.89 2.90
CA CYS A 108 3.67 8.61 4.34
C CYS A 108 5.04 8.09 4.78
N LYS A 109 5.24 8.07 6.10
CA LYS A 109 6.50 7.63 6.70
C LYS A 109 6.69 6.12 6.61
N LEU A 110 7.94 5.69 6.50
CA LEU A 110 8.33 4.29 6.68
C LEU A 110 8.94 4.11 8.07
N VAL A 111 8.30 3.28 8.90
CA VAL A 111 8.69 3.08 10.31
C VAL A 111 9.03 1.60 10.53
N PRO A 112 10.26 1.27 10.97
CA PRO A 112 10.63 -0.12 11.24
C PRO A 112 9.85 -0.69 12.44
N VAL A 113 9.50 -1.99 12.39
CA VAL A 113 8.75 -2.66 13.46
C VAL A 113 9.62 -3.07 14.66
N ALA A 114 10.95 -3.09 14.50
CA ALA A 114 11.95 -3.39 15.53
C ALA A 114 13.36 -3.01 15.02
#